data_AF-A0A3C0YVE5-F1
#
_entry.id   AF-A0A3C0YVE5-F1
#
_cell.length_a   1.000
_cell.length_b   1.000
_cell.length_c   1.000
_cell.angle_alpha   90.00
_cell.angle_beta   90.00
_cell.angle_gamma   90.00
#
_symmetry.space_group_name_H-M   'P 1'
#
loop_
_entity.id
_entity.type
_entity.pdbx_description
1 polymer ?
#
loop_
_entity_poly.entity_id
_entity_poly.type
_entity_poly.pdbx_seq_one_letter_code
_entity_poly.pdbx_strand_id
1 'polypeptide(L)'
;SLKWPFETGGRIDSPAAIAPDGAVYFGSGDGKLYALTSDGAENWSVAVGKGLIVFASPALARDGGIYVGTTGTAPLGSSQPQQVASYSFIAFDPNGDRKWEFPLSQWIRSSPAVVSDGTVYFGGWDGVLYALSPEGELRWETILGDAPVEQAIEASPAVASDGTIYVGTWDGRFFAIGESD
;
A
#
# COMPACT_ATOMS: atom_id res chain seq x y z
N SER A 1 14.20 -1.73 26.96
CA SER A 1 14.47 -0.27 27.01
C SER A 1 14.08 0.35 25.68
N LEU A 2 13.67 1.61 25.68
CA LEU A 2 13.50 2.40 24.44
C LEU A 2 14.87 2.56 23.76
N LYS A 3 14.98 2.28 22.46
CA LYS A 3 16.23 2.47 21.71
C LYS A 3 16.37 3.89 21.17
N TRP A 4 15.37 4.36 20.42
CA TRP A 4 15.35 5.68 19.82
C TRP A 4 13.90 6.09 19.48
N PRO A 5 13.57 7.39 19.55
CA PRO A 5 12.37 7.97 18.94
C PRO A 5 12.68 8.58 17.55
N PHE A 6 11.65 8.70 16.71
CA PHE A 6 11.70 9.47 15.46
C PHE A 6 10.39 10.27 15.33
N GLU A 7 10.48 11.52 14.84
CA GLU A 7 9.33 12.42 14.73
C GLU A 7 9.08 12.80 13.27
N THR A 8 7.84 12.61 12.82
CA THR A 8 7.36 13.04 11.51
C THR A 8 6.50 14.30 11.61
N GLY A 9 6.22 14.95 10.49
CA GLY A 9 5.37 16.14 10.46
C GLY A 9 3.87 15.83 10.60
N GLY A 10 3.49 14.55 10.52
CA GLY A 10 2.12 14.07 10.63
C GLY A 10 2.03 12.78 11.42
N ARG A 11 0.81 12.26 11.60
CA ARG A 11 0.55 11.02 12.34
C ARG A 11 1.17 9.80 11.65
N ILE A 12 1.60 8.82 12.43
CA ILE A 12 2.08 7.53 11.93
C ILE A 12 1.04 6.47 12.33
N ASP A 13 0.13 6.17 11.40
CA ASP A 13 -0.87 5.11 11.55
C ASP A 13 -0.54 3.87 10.70
N SER A 14 0.50 3.95 9.87
CA SER A 14 0.94 2.84 9.04
C SER A 14 1.84 1.89 9.84
N PRO A 15 1.69 0.57 9.68
CA PRO A 15 2.74 -0.36 10.07
C PRO A 15 4.03 -0.08 9.28
N ALA A 16 5.18 -0.37 9.89
CA ALA A 16 6.47 -0.28 9.21
C ALA A 16 6.84 -1.60 8.54
N ALA A 17 7.55 -1.52 7.41
CA ALA A 17 8.23 -2.64 6.78
C ALA A 17 9.73 -2.60 7.11
N ILE A 18 10.34 -3.78 7.32
CA ILE A 18 11.77 -3.90 7.63
C ILE A 18 12.43 -4.71 6.52
N ALA A 19 13.43 -4.13 5.87
CA ALA A 19 14.24 -4.82 4.86
C ALA A 19 15.28 -5.75 5.51
N PRO A 20 15.84 -6.73 4.76
CA PRO A 20 16.83 -7.67 5.29
C PRO A 20 18.11 -7.02 5.83
N ASP A 21 18.47 -5.83 5.35
CA ASP A 21 19.61 -5.04 5.84
C ASP A 21 19.29 -4.22 7.10
N GLY A 22 18.04 -4.26 7.56
CA GLY A 22 17.55 -3.54 8.72
C GLY A 22 17.04 -2.12 8.44
N ALA A 23 16.95 -1.69 7.18
CA ALA A 23 16.27 -0.44 6.85
C ALA A 23 14.77 -0.55 7.18
N VAL A 24 14.20 0.52 7.73
CA VAL A 24 12.80 0.60 8.19
C VAL A 24 12.04 1.59 7.34
N TYR A 25 10.96 1.16 6.71
CA TYR A 25 10.12 1.98 5.83
C TYR A 25 8.73 2.15 6.41
N PHE A 26 8.21 3.38 6.46
CA PHE A 26 6.86 3.65 6.93
C PHE A 26 6.29 4.95 6.35
N GLY A 27 4.97 5.02 6.28
CA GLY A 27 4.24 6.19 5.82
C GLY A 27 3.81 7.12 6.95
N SER A 28 3.71 8.41 6.65
CA SER A 28 3.21 9.44 7.55
C SER A 28 2.04 10.23 6.94
N GLY A 29 1.18 10.74 7.81
CA GLY A 29 0.09 11.66 7.48
C GLY A 29 0.55 13.05 7.05
N ASP A 30 1.85 13.33 7.00
CA ASP A 30 2.42 14.50 6.32
C ASP A 30 2.59 14.30 4.81
N GLY A 31 2.22 13.13 4.28
CA GLY A 31 2.30 12.83 2.86
C GLY A 31 3.67 12.36 2.41
N LYS A 32 4.48 11.80 3.32
CA LYS A 32 5.80 11.23 2.99
C LYS A 32 5.91 9.73 3.30
N LEU A 33 6.75 9.07 2.51
CA LEU A 33 7.39 7.79 2.83
C LEU A 33 8.73 8.09 3.47
N TYR A 34 9.01 7.45 4.61
CA TYR A 34 10.26 7.56 5.33
C TYR A 34 11.06 6.26 5.23
N ALA A 35 12.38 6.38 5.17
CA ALA A 35 13.33 5.28 5.35
C ALA A 35 14.31 5.63 6.46
N LEU A 36 14.38 4.79 7.49
CA LEU A 36 15.33 4.90 8.58
C LEU A 36 16.32 3.74 8.56
N THR A 37 17.49 3.99 9.13
CA THR A 37 18.45 2.94 9.51
C THR A 37 17.96 2.17 10.74
N SER A 38 18.58 1.02 11.01
CA SER A 38 18.26 0.20 12.19
C SER A 38 18.53 0.89 13.55
N ASP A 39 19.35 1.94 13.57
CA ASP A 39 19.65 2.78 14.72
C ASP A 39 18.81 4.08 14.77
N GLY A 40 17.86 4.27 13.84
CA GLY A 40 16.85 5.33 13.89
C GLY A 40 17.23 6.63 13.19
N ALA A 41 18.35 6.66 12.46
CA ALA A 41 18.71 7.81 11.64
C ALA A 41 17.90 7.81 10.33
N GLU A 42 17.50 8.99 9.86
CA GLU A 42 16.84 9.12 8.55
C GLU A 42 17.86 8.89 7.43
N ASN A 43 17.60 7.90 6.58
CA ASN A 43 18.29 7.76 5.30
C ASN A 43 17.71 8.76 4.30
N TRP A 44 16.39 8.76 4.16
CA TRP A 44 15.66 9.66 3.27
C TRP A 44 14.18 9.75 3.64
N SER A 45 13.53 10.81 3.15
CA SER A 45 12.06 10.91 3.10
C SER A 45 11.62 11.53 1.77
N VAL A 46 10.54 11.03 1.20
CA VAL A 46 10.03 11.44 -0.12
C VAL A 46 8.53 11.73 -0.07
N ALA A 47 8.11 12.83 -0.68
CA ALA A 47 6.70 13.19 -0.77
C ALA A 47 5.98 12.34 -1.83
N VAL A 48 4.78 11.84 -1.50
CA VAL A 48 3.97 11.05 -2.45
C VAL A 48 3.10 11.90 -3.37
N GLY A 49 2.86 13.17 -3.04
CA GLY A 49 2.08 14.10 -3.85
C GLY A 49 0.78 14.50 -3.18
N LYS A 50 -0.37 14.24 -3.83
CA LYS A 50 -1.70 14.70 -3.38
C LYS A 50 -2.39 13.78 -2.35
N GLY A 51 -1.76 12.65 -2.01
CA GLY A 51 -2.28 11.67 -1.05
C GLY A 51 -1.43 11.56 0.22
N LEU A 52 -1.87 10.70 1.13
CA LEU A 52 -1.16 10.32 2.35
C LEU A 52 -0.76 8.85 2.28
N ILE A 53 0.28 8.44 3.01
CA ILE A 53 0.53 7.01 3.27
C ILE A 53 0.17 6.75 4.73
N VAL A 54 -1.08 6.39 4.97
CA VAL A 54 -1.60 6.06 6.29
C VAL A 54 -2.41 4.77 6.21
N PHE A 55 -2.50 4.03 7.30
CA PHE A 55 -3.16 2.70 7.44
C PHE A 55 -2.42 1.50 6.83
N ALA A 56 -2.07 1.55 5.54
CA ALA A 56 -1.43 0.42 4.87
C ALA A 56 0.08 0.36 5.16
N SER A 57 0.62 -0.85 5.35
CA SER A 57 2.07 -1.07 5.41
C SER A 57 2.67 -0.91 4.01
N PRO A 58 3.88 -0.34 3.87
CA PRO A 58 4.69 -0.56 2.68
C PRO A 58 4.94 -2.05 2.47
N ALA A 59 5.02 -2.48 1.21
CA ALA A 59 5.43 -3.82 0.83
C ALA A 59 6.81 -3.80 0.17
N LEU A 60 7.63 -4.81 0.44
CA LEU A 60 9.01 -4.91 -0.05
C LEU A 60 9.14 -6.07 -1.04
N ALA A 61 9.67 -5.80 -2.23
CA ALA A 61 10.14 -6.83 -3.16
C ALA A 61 11.53 -7.33 -2.76
N ARG A 62 11.91 -8.50 -3.30
CA ARG A 62 13.25 -9.10 -3.10
C ARG A 62 14.38 -8.26 -3.70
N ASP A 63 14.09 -7.49 -4.74
CA ASP A 63 15.04 -6.58 -5.38
C ASP A 63 15.17 -5.23 -4.64
N GLY A 64 14.45 -5.06 -3.53
CA GLY A 64 14.41 -3.83 -2.76
C GLY A 64 13.35 -2.82 -3.22
N GLY A 65 12.50 -3.15 -4.20
CA GLY A 65 11.36 -2.30 -4.56
C GLY A 65 10.41 -2.09 -3.37
N ILE A 66 9.98 -0.85 -3.14
CA ILE A 66 9.08 -0.46 -2.06
C ILE A 66 7.76 0.00 -2.67
N TYR A 67 6.66 -0.64 -2.30
CA TYR A 67 5.34 -0.38 -2.85
C TYR A 67 4.41 0.17 -1.79
N VAL A 68 3.73 1.27 -2.12
CA VAL A 68 2.82 1.97 -1.20
C VAL A 68 1.55 2.39 -1.92
N GLY A 69 0.42 2.19 -1.23
CA GLY A 69 -0.84 2.78 -1.59
C GLY A 69 -1.06 4.11 -0.90
N THR A 70 -1.66 5.06 -1.59
CA THR A 70 -2.04 6.35 -0.99
C THR A 70 -3.51 6.38 -0.59
N THR A 71 -3.80 7.17 0.45
CA THR A 71 -5.17 7.44 0.92
C THR A 71 -5.52 8.91 0.93
N GLY A 72 -6.81 9.19 1.13
CA GLY A 72 -7.31 10.54 1.35
C GLY A 72 -7.14 10.99 2.79
N THR A 73 -7.48 12.25 3.04
CA THR A 73 -7.33 12.91 4.34
C THR A 73 -8.55 12.61 5.20
N ALA A 74 -8.52 11.59 6.06
CA ALA A 74 -9.48 11.55 7.17
C ALA A 74 -8.97 12.44 8.32
N PRO A 75 -9.72 13.48 8.74
CA PRO A 75 -9.59 13.99 10.10
C PRO A 75 -9.71 12.84 11.11
N LEU A 76 -8.91 12.88 12.18
CA LEU A 76 -9.04 11.92 13.26
C LEU A 76 -10.48 11.94 13.80
N GLY A 77 -11.16 10.79 13.80
CA GLY A 77 -12.54 10.66 14.27
C GLY A 77 -13.64 10.93 13.24
N SER A 78 -13.33 11.20 11.97
CA SER A 78 -14.36 11.24 10.91
C SER A 78 -14.64 9.83 10.37
N SER A 79 -15.92 9.51 10.18
CA SER A 79 -16.37 8.26 9.55
C SER A 79 -16.17 8.23 8.04
N GLN A 80 -15.87 9.38 7.44
CA GLN A 80 -15.64 9.53 6.00
C GLN A 80 -14.34 10.32 5.82
N PRO A 81 -13.32 9.75 5.17
CA PRO A 81 -12.14 10.52 4.79
C PRO A 81 -12.55 11.60 3.76
N GLN A 82 -11.94 12.78 3.83
CA GLN A 82 -12.08 13.75 2.75
C GLN A 82 -11.45 13.16 1.49
N GLN A 83 -12.28 13.02 0.47
CA GLN A 83 -11.83 12.57 -0.83
C GLN A 83 -10.86 13.61 -1.40
N VAL A 84 -9.69 13.15 -1.81
CA VAL A 84 -8.77 13.94 -2.62
C VAL A 84 -8.99 13.61 -4.09
N ALA A 85 -8.63 14.53 -4.98
CA ALA A 85 -8.97 14.44 -6.41
C ALA A 85 -8.35 13.23 -7.14
N SER A 86 -7.32 12.60 -6.57
CA SER A 86 -6.60 11.49 -7.18
C SER A 86 -5.85 10.70 -6.11
N TYR A 87 -5.87 9.37 -6.23
CA TYR A 87 -5.05 8.45 -5.46
C TYR A 87 -4.06 7.78 -6.39
N SER A 88 -3.03 7.21 -5.79
CA SER A 88 -1.96 6.53 -6.50
C SER A 88 -1.49 5.30 -5.74
N PHE A 89 -1.10 4.28 -6.50
CA PHE A 89 -0.20 3.23 -6.06
C PHE A 89 1.20 3.55 -6.61
N ILE A 90 2.22 3.54 -5.76
CA ILE A 90 3.55 4.08 -6.11
C ILE A 90 4.62 3.07 -5.77
N ALA A 91 5.59 2.91 -6.67
CA ALA A 91 6.80 2.14 -6.41
C ALA A 91 8.01 3.08 -6.27
N PHE A 92 8.86 2.76 -5.30
CA PHE A 92 10.15 3.40 -5.06
C PHE A 92 11.27 2.37 -5.12
N ASP A 93 12.47 2.84 -5.42
CA ASP A 93 13.69 2.06 -5.22
C ASP A 93 14.21 2.23 -3.77
N PRO A 94 15.22 1.45 -3.33
CA PRO A 94 15.81 1.58 -1.99
C PRO A 94 16.41 2.95 -1.66
N ASN A 95 16.72 3.77 -2.66
CA ASN A 95 17.28 5.12 -2.49
C ASN A 95 16.19 6.19 -2.34
N GLY A 96 14.92 5.82 -2.46
CA GLY A 96 13.79 6.73 -2.37
C GLY A 96 13.39 7.35 -3.71
N ASP A 97 13.99 6.89 -4.83
CA ASP A 97 13.62 7.35 -6.16
C ASP A 97 12.34 6.66 -6.62
N ARG A 98 11.38 7.46 -7.14
CA ARG A 98 10.12 6.95 -7.67
C ARG A 98 10.38 6.17 -8.95
N LYS A 99 10.08 4.86 -8.97
CA LYS A 99 10.18 4.00 -10.14
C LYS A 99 9.01 4.23 -11.10
N TRP A 100 7.80 4.22 -10.57
CA TRP A 100 6.56 4.42 -11.33
C TRP A 100 5.39 4.78 -10.41
N GLU A 101 4.29 5.20 -11.03
CA GLU A 101 3.03 5.56 -10.37
C GLU A 101 1.84 5.07 -11.20
N PHE A 102 0.92 4.37 -10.53
CA PHE A 102 -0.34 3.93 -11.11
C PHE A 102 -1.50 4.76 -10.51
N PRO A 103 -2.18 5.59 -11.32
CA PRO A 103 -3.25 6.45 -10.84
C PRO A 103 -4.56 5.69 -10.59
N LEU A 104 -5.26 6.06 -9.53
CA LEU A 104 -6.51 5.44 -9.08
C LEU A 104 -7.55 6.50 -8.72
N SER A 105 -8.82 6.10 -8.82
CA SER A 105 -9.96 6.94 -8.46
C SER A 105 -10.41 6.79 -7.00
N GLN A 106 -9.93 5.74 -6.31
CA GLN A 106 -10.22 5.46 -4.90
C GLN A 106 -8.95 5.18 -4.09
N TRP A 107 -9.01 5.39 -2.78
CA TRP A 107 -7.87 5.19 -1.88
C TRP A 107 -7.57 3.72 -1.63
N ILE A 108 -6.33 3.45 -1.21
CA ILE A 108 -5.83 2.11 -0.92
C ILE A 108 -5.55 1.99 0.57
N ARG A 109 -6.32 1.14 1.26
CA ARG A 109 -6.10 0.81 2.68
C ARG A 109 -5.55 -0.59 2.92
N SER A 110 -5.55 -1.42 1.88
CA SER A 110 -4.93 -2.74 1.92
C SER A 110 -3.41 -2.59 1.84
N SER A 111 -2.68 -3.35 2.67
CA SER A 111 -1.23 -3.47 2.49
C SER A 111 -0.98 -4.32 1.23
N PRO A 112 -0.07 -3.92 0.34
CA PRO A 112 0.15 -4.67 -0.90
C PRO A 112 0.80 -6.03 -0.62
N ALA A 113 0.54 -7.01 -1.49
CA ALA A 113 1.26 -8.27 -1.52
C ALA A 113 2.15 -8.34 -2.77
N VAL A 114 3.44 -8.63 -2.58
CA VAL A 114 4.40 -8.74 -3.68
C VAL A 114 4.87 -10.19 -3.76
N VAL A 115 4.73 -10.82 -4.93
CA VAL A 115 5.16 -12.20 -5.15
C VAL A 115 6.53 -12.26 -5.84
N SER A 116 7.06 -13.47 -6.03
CA SER A 116 8.46 -13.66 -6.42
C SER A 116 8.84 -13.17 -7.81
N ASP A 117 7.88 -13.08 -8.73
CA ASP A 117 8.10 -12.50 -10.06
C ASP A 117 7.97 -10.96 -10.06
N GLY A 118 7.71 -10.37 -8.89
CA GLY A 118 7.54 -8.94 -8.66
C GLY A 118 6.14 -8.41 -8.98
N THR A 119 5.17 -9.28 -9.28
CA THR A 119 3.75 -8.88 -9.37
C THR A 119 3.26 -8.38 -8.03
N VAL A 120 2.50 -7.29 -8.07
CA VAL A 120 1.96 -6.64 -6.88
C VAL A 120 0.44 -6.68 -6.91
N TYR A 121 -0.14 -7.17 -5.82
CA TYR A 121 -1.57 -7.24 -5.61
C TYR A 121 -2.01 -6.28 -4.52
N PHE A 122 -3.09 -5.55 -4.76
CA PHE A 122 -3.70 -4.69 -3.75
C PHE A 122 -5.18 -4.46 -4.04
N GLY A 123 -5.93 -4.21 -2.98
CA GLY A 123 -7.35 -3.87 -3.03
C GLY A 123 -7.61 -2.38 -2.92
N GLY A 124 -8.49 -1.86 -3.78
CA GLY A 124 -9.00 -0.50 -3.73
C GLY A 124 -10.33 -0.40 -2.97
N TRP A 125 -10.69 0.83 -2.60
CA TRP A 125 -12.00 1.13 -1.99
C TRP A 125 -13.17 1.09 -2.99
N ASP A 126 -12.87 1.02 -4.27
CA ASP A 126 -13.80 0.74 -5.37
C ASP A 126 -14.25 -0.73 -5.42
N GLY A 127 -13.71 -1.60 -4.55
CA GLY A 127 -14.00 -3.03 -4.57
C GLY A 127 -13.23 -3.79 -5.64
N VAL A 128 -12.18 -3.17 -6.19
CA VAL A 128 -11.35 -3.76 -7.24
C VAL A 128 -10.07 -4.33 -6.62
N LEU A 129 -9.79 -5.60 -6.93
CA LEU A 129 -8.49 -6.21 -6.72
C LEU A 129 -7.64 -5.98 -7.97
N TYR A 130 -6.50 -5.33 -7.80
CA TYR A 130 -5.55 -5.00 -8.87
C TYR A 130 -4.35 -5.92 -8.85
N ALA A 131 -3.83 -6.23 -10.05
CA ALA A 131 -2.53 -6.87 -10.24
C ALA A 131 -1.67 -6.01 -11.16
N LEU A 132 -0.55 -5.51 -10.66
CA LEU A 132 0.42 -4.72 -11.41
C LEU A 132 1.72 -5.50 -11.64
N SER A 133 2.35 -5.29 -12.79
CA SER A 133 3.70 -5.78 -13.07
C SER A 133 4.75 -5.06 -12.22
N PRO A 134 5.99 -5.59 -12.14
CA PRO A 134 7.11 -4.89 -11.50
C PRO A 134 7.39 -3.50 -12.07
N GLU A 135 7.00 -3.27 -13.34
CA GLU A 135 7.15 -2.02 -14.09
C GLU A 135 5.95 -1.07 -13.91
N GLY A 136 4.92 -1.48 -13.17
CA GLY A 136 3.72 -0.67 -12.90
C GLY A 136 2.63 -0.80 -13.95
N GLU A 137 2.72 -1.79 -14.85
CA GLU A 137 1.70 -2.04 -15.86
C GLU A 137 0.55 -2.87 -15.29
N LEU A 138 -0.69 -2.52 -15.60
CA LEU A 138 -1.85 -3.30 -15.20
C LEU A 138 -1.85 -4.66 -15.91
N ARG A 139 -1.69 -5.75 -15.16
CA ARG A 139 -1.85 -7.11 -15.69
C ARG A 139 -3.32 -7.48 -15.80
N TRP A 140 -4.06 -7.26 -14.72
CA TRP A 140 -5.51 -7.45 -14.67
C TRP A 140 -6.11 -6.72 -13.47
N GLU A 141 -7.43 -6.53 -13.51
CA GLU A 141 -8.24 -6.08 -12.39
C GLU A 141 -9.52 -6.92 -12.32
N THR A 142 -10.05 -7.11 -11.12
CA THR A 142 -11.34 -7.79 -10.95
C THR A 142 -12.16 -7.14 -9.85
N ILE A 143 -13.46 -6.96 -10.12
CA ILE A 143 -14.40 -6.42 -9.15
C ILE A 143 -14.86 -7.56 -8.24
N LEU A 144 -14.61 -7.43 -6.94
CA LEU A 144 -15.04 -8.40 -5.93
C LEU A 144 -16.25 -7.82 -5.20
N GLY A 145 -17.45 -8.12 -5.71
CA GLY A 145 -18.55 -7.19 -5.45
C GLY A 145 -19.82 -7.39 -6.25
N ASP A 146 -21.00 -7.14 -5.65
CA ASP A 146 -22.28 -6.95 -6.36
C ASP A 146 -22.87 -5.62 -5.88
N ALA A 147 -22.89 -4.60 -6.75
CA ALA A 147 -23.28 -3.21 -6.40
C ALA A 147 -24.68 -3.14 -5.71
N PRO A 148 -24.96 -2.16 -4.80
CA PRO A 148 -24.35 -0.82 -4.76
C PRO A 148 -23.91 -0.28 -3.36
N VAL A 149 -23.55 -1.12 -2.38
CA VAL A 149 -23.12 -0.63 -1.05
C VAL A 149 -21.80 -1.28 -0.62
N GLU A 150 -20.83 -0.45 -0.20
CA GLU A 150 -19.73 -0.83 0.71
C GLU A 150 -18.90 -2.08 0.32
N GLN A 151 -18.22 -2.07 -0.83
CA GLN A 151 -17.37 -3.18 -1.30
C GLN A 151 -15.87 -2.96 -1.12
N ALA A 152 -15.48 -1.99 -0.30
CA ALA A 152 -14.06 -1.67 -0.11
C ALA A 152 -13.22 -2.92 0.19
N ILE A 153 -12.12 -3.09 -0.53
CA ILE A 153 -11.11 -4.08 -0.18
C ILE A 153 -10.10 -3.38 0.73
N GLU A 154 -10.42 -3.33 2.03
CA GLU A 154 -9.48 -2.87 3.06
C GLU A 154 -8.55 -3.99 3.55
N ALA A 155 -8.96 -5.26 3.39
CA ALA A 155 -8.14 -6.39 3.76
C ALA A 155 -6.90 -6.49 2.85
N SER A 156 -5.76 -6.81 3.44
CA SER A 156 -4.53 -7.05 2.68
C SER A 156 -4.63 -8.42 1.98
N PRO A 157 -4.38 -8.53 0.66
CA PRO A 157 -4.39 -9.81 -0.02
C PRO A 157 -3.29 -10.73 0.53
N ALA A 158 -3.59 -12.02 0.62
CA ALA A 158 -2.62 -13.06 0.93
C ALA A 158 -2.45 -13.97 -0.29
N VAL A 159 -1.22 -14.20 -0.74
CA VAL A 159 -0.95 -15.01 -1.94
C VAL A 159 -0.28 -16.33 -1.55
N ALA A 160 -0.91 -17.44 -1.93
CA ALA A 160 -0.38 -18.77 -1.72
C ALA A 160 0.73 -19.09 -2.74
N SER A 161 1.53 -20.12 -2.43
CA SER A 161 2.63 -20.56 -3.29
C SER A 161 2.18 -21.07 -4.67
N ASP A 162 0.92 -21.46 -4.81
CA ASP A 162 0.31 -21.88 -6.07
C ASP A 162 -0.27 -20.71 -6.89
N GLY A 163 -0.11 -19.47 -6.41
CA GLY A 163 -0.64 -18.26 -7.05
C GLY A 163 -2.05 -17.89 -6.62
N THR A 164 -2.73 -18.69 -5.80
CA THR A 164 -4.09 -18.34 -5.32
C THR A 164 -4.04 -17.12 -4.40
N ILE A 165 -4.86 -16.11 -4.71
CA ILE A 165 -4.98 -14.88 -3.93
C ILE A 165 -6.21 -14.97 -3.04
N TYR A 166 -6.04 -14.76 -1.74
CA TYR A 166 -7.10 -14.74 -0.75
C TYR A 166 -7.33 -13.32 -0.24
N VAL A 167 -8.58 -12.85 -0.28
CA VAL A 167 -8.90 -11.48 0.15
C VAL A 167 -10.34 -11.37 0.62
N GLY A 168 -10.56 -10.55 1.65
CA GLY A 168 -11.89 -10.23 2.17
C GLY A 168 -12.37 -8.84 1.74
N THR A 169 -13.67 -8.68 1.61
CA THR A 169 -14.35 -7.43 1.24
C THR A 169 -15.21 -6.92 2.40
N TRP A 170 -15.52 -5.63 2.39
CA TRP A 170 -16.29 -4.97 3.46
C TRP A 170 -17.74 -5.49 3.57
N ASP A 171 -18.30 -6.04 2.49
CA ASP A 171 -19.61 -6.69 2.47
C ASP A 171 -19.65 -8.07 3.16
N GLY A 172 -18.56 -8.46 3.82
CA GLY A 172 -18.46 -9.69 4.61
C GLY A 172 -18.16 -10.94 3.78
N ARG A 173 -17.79 -10.80 2.51
CA ARG A 173 -17.37 -11.92 1.67
C ARG A 173 -15.86 -12.14 1.72
N PHE A 174 -15.47 -13.37 1.41
CA PHE A 174 -14.08 -13.81 1.33
C PHE A 174 -13.89 -14.60 0.05
N PHE A 175 -12.86 -14.23 -0.72
CA PHE A 175 -12.63 -14.73 -2.06
C PHE A 175 -11.30 -15.47 -2.13
N ALA A 176 -11.27 -16.49 -2.98
CA ALA A 176 -10.05 -17.11 -3.49
C ALA A 176 -10.05 -16.89 -5.01
N ILE A 177 -9.02 -16.21 -5.51
CA ILE A 177 -8.87 -15.84 -6.92
C ILE A 177 -7.66 -16.59 -7.46
N GLY A 178 -7.86 -17.39 -8.51
CA GLY A 178 -6.77 -17.97 -9.28
C GLY A 178 -6.47 -17.10 -10.50
N GLU A 179 -5.28 -17.24 -11.06
CA GLU A 179 -5.02 -16.76 -12.42
C GLU A 179 -5.84 -17.65 -13.37
N SER A 180 -6.84 -17.08 -14.05
CA SER A 180 -7.50 -17.75 -15.17
C SER A 180 -6.67 -17.55 -16.43
N ASP A 181 -6.37 -18.64 -17.13
CA ASP A 181 -5.78 -18.62 -18.49
C ASP A 181 -6.60 -17.76 -19.48
#